data_AF-A0A969T9E2-F1
#
_entry.id   AF-A0A969T9E2-F1
#
_cell.length_a   1.000
_cell.length_b   1.000
_cell.length_c   1.000
_cell.angle_alpha   90.00
_cell.angle_beta   90.00
_cell.angle_gamma   90.00
#
_symmetry.space_group_name_H-M   'P 1'
#
loop_
_entity.id
_entity.type
_entity.pdbx_description
1 polymer ?
#
loop_
_entity_poly.entity_id
_entity_poly.type
_entity_poly.pdbx_seq_one_letter_code
_entity_poly.pdbx_strand_id
1 'polypeptide(L)'
;MHESTITVKIYNLMVEMLQNISKHADNFSIEMDWKPGIFLITETEDNYVLISGNYVKNEKVDKLRENIEYTNSLENSKLVKEYNEILQDFDLQNRKKGLGLLDLKKKSKANLNYNFHKIDEKLSFFMLQVVVKKSNKMNALIVDDTKETPRIHFDPSNNIFEISSRSLPEDADEFYIPVIKWLENYAEKPNPKTNFTFKLDYYNTASARYITKMVKILDEMGKNHAVKVYWYYREIDEDMEAMGEEYDEMTDIDIELIEF
;
A
#
# COMPACT_ATOMS: atom_id res chain seq x y z
N MET A 1 -14.85 10.72 4.11
CA MET A 1 -14.10 9.46 3.89
C MET A 1 -13.12 9.71 2.76
N HIS A 2 -11.82 9.76 3.03
CA HIS A 2 -10.82 9.72 1.96
C HIS A 2 -10.75 8.28 1.45
N GLU A 3 -11.17 8.02 0.21
CA GLU A 3 -10.91 6.72 -0.42
C GLU A 3 -9.40 6.47 -0.45
N SER A 4 -8.98 5.27 -0.06
CA SER A 4 -7.57 4.91 -0.10
C SER A 4 -7.02 5.04 -1.52
N THR A 5 -5.78 5.52 -1.66
CA THR A 5 -5.12 5.72 -2.97
C THR A 5 -5.13 4.44 -3.84
N ILE A 6 -5.18 3.26 -3.21
CA ILE A 6 -5.24 1.98 -3.91
C ILE A 6 -6.63 1.69 -4.50
N THR A 7 -7.72 2.03 -3.81
CA THR A 7 -9.09 1.84 -4.34
C THR A 7 -9.31 2.69 -5.59
N VAL A 8 -8.90 3.96 -5.55
CA VAL A 8 -8.97 4.86 -6.72
C VAL A 8 -8.13 4.33 -7.88
N LYS A 9 -6.94 3.78 -7.59
CA LYS A 9 -6.08 3.16 -8.60
C LYS A 9 -6.73 1.93 -9.23
N ILE A 10 -7.31 1.03 -8.43
CA ILE A 10 -8.00 -0.18 -8.92
C ILE A 10 -9.20 0.24 -9.78
N TYR A 11 -10.04 1.16 -9.31
CA TYR A 11 -11.19 1.67 -10.05
C TYR A 11 -10.78 2.22 -11.42
N ASN A 12 -9.74 3.05 -11.47
CA ASN A 12 -9.26 3.63 -12.73
C ASN A 12 -8.73 2.57 -13.71
N LEU A 13 -8.06 1.53 -13.21
CA LEU A 13 -7.60 0.42 -14.04
C LEU A 13 -8.79 -0.43 -14.55
N MET A 14 -9.78 -0.69 -13.70
CA MET A 14 -11.00 -1.40 -14.09
C MET A 14 -11.72 -0.69 -15.22
N VAL A 15 -11.93 0.63 -15.10
CA VAL A 15 -12.63 1.43 -16.11
C VAL A 15 -11.91 1.32 -17.46
N GLU A 16 -10.58 1.43 -17.48
CA GLU A 16 -9.80 1.33 -18.73
C GLU A 16 -9.89 -0.08 -19.35
N MET A 17 -9.81 -1.14 -18.53
CA MET A 17 -9.94 -2.52 -19.01
C MET A 17 -11.35 -2.83 -19.54
N LEU A 18 -12.40 -2.32 -18.90
CA LEU A 18 -13.78 -2.46 -19.36
C LEU A 18 -14.03 -1.68 -20.66
N GLN A 19 -13.45 -0.49 -20.78
CA GLN A 19 -13.46 0.27 -22.03
C GLN A 19 -12.72 -0.46 -23.14
N ASN A 20 -11.63 -1.18 -22.84
CA ASN A 20 -10.93 -2.00 -23.82
C ASN A 20 -11.84 -3.12 -24.35
N ILE A 21 -12.58 -3.82 -23.49
CA ILE A 21 -13.58 -4.82 -23.91
C ILE A 21 -14.63 -4.14 -24.80
N SER A 22 -15.27 -3.08 -24.32
CA SER A 22 -16.39 -2.43 -25.03
C SER A 22 -15.99 -1.86 -26.40
N LYS A 23 -14.83 -1.20 -26.50
CA LYS A 23 -14.37 -0.50 -27.71
C LYS A 23 -13.66 -1.42 -28.70
N HIS A 24 -12.91 -2.42 -28.22
CA HIS A 24 -11.97 -3.19 -29.04
C HIS A 24 -12.34 -4.65 -29.24
N ALA A 25 -13.30 -5.21 -28.49
CA ALA A 25 -13.74 -6.57 -28.74
C ALA A 25 -14.30 -6.72 -30.16
N ASP A 26 -13.98 -7.85 -30.79
CA ASP A 26 -14.59 -8.27 -32.04
C ASP A 26 -15.84 -9.11 -31.76
N ASN A 27 -16.79 -9.10 -32.70
CA ASN A 27 -18.00 -9.90 -32.58
C ASN A 27 -17.65 -11.39 -32.67
N PHE A 28 -18.19 -12.19 -31.76
CA PHE A 28 -18.04 -13.64 -31.77
C PHE A 28 -18.76 -14.29 -32.96
N SER A 29 -19.90 -13.73 -33.36
CA SER A 29 -20.63 -14.10 -34.58
C SER A 29 -21.21 -12.87 -35.28
N ILE A 30 -21.50 -12.98 -36.58
CA ILE A 30 -22.12 -11.92 -37.38
C ILE A 30 -23.55 -11.60 -36.88
N GLU A 31 -24.19 -12.57 -36.23
CA GLU A 31 -25.58 -12.49 -35.76
C GLU A 31 -25.72 -11.92 -34.33
N MET A 32 -24.61 -11.68 -33.62
CA MET A 32 -24.64 -11.10 -32.28
C MET A 32 -24.32 -9.60 -32.32
N ASP A 33 -25.30 -8.79 -31.90
CA ASP A 33 -25.18 -7.34 -31.76
C ASP A 33 -24.41 -6.90 -30.50
N TRP A 34 -23.92 -7.84 -29.69
CA TRP A 34 -23.16 -7.58 -28.47
C TRP A 34 -21.84 -8.36 -28.46
N LYS A 35 -20.84 -7.77 -27.81
CA LYS A 35 -19.47 -8.29 -27.77
C LYS A 35 -19.22 -8.98 -26.43
N PRO A 36 -19.20 -10.33 -26.38
CA PRO A 36 -18.96 -11.03 -25.13
C PRO A 36 -17.55 -10.77 -24.60
N GLY A 37 -17.46 -10.54 -23.30
CA GLY A 37 -16.21 -10.39 -22.58
C GLY A 37 -16.36 -10.83 -21.14
N ILE A 38 -15.23 -11.13 -20.49
CA ILE A 38 -15.15 -11.53 -19.10
C ILE A 38 -14.29 -10.50 -18.37
N PHE A 39 -14.68 -10.15 -17.16
CA PHE A 39 -13.87 -9.35 -16.26
C PHE A 39 -13.84 -10.01 -14.88
N LEU A 40 -12.65 -10.21 -14.33
CA LEU A 40 -12.45 -10.74 -12.99
C LEU A 40 -11.54 -9.81 -12.18
N ILE A 41 -11.87 -9.66 -10.90
CA ILE A 41 -10.97 -9.10 -9.90
C ILE A 41 -10.75 -10.19 -8.86
N THR A 42 -9.49 -10.45 -8.55
CA THR A 42 -9.12 -11.37 -7.49
C THR A 42 -8.18 -10.67 -6.52
N GLU A 43 -8.32 -11.01 -5.25
CA GLU A 43 -7.44 -10.55 -4.18
C GLU A 43 -6.62 -11.74 -3.70
N THR A 44 -5.31 -11.55 -3.66
CA THR A 44 -4.33 -12.46 -3.04
C THR A 44 -3.79 -11.79 -1.79
N GLU A 45 -2.93 -12.46 -1.02
CA GLU A 45 -2.29 -11.88 0.17
C GLU A 45 -1.60 -10.55 -0.15
N ASP A 46 -0.74 -10.53 -1.18
CA ASP A 46 0.10 -9.38 -1.53
C ASP A 46 -0.43 -8.51 -2.68
N ASN A 47 -1.44 -8.95 -3.44
CA ASN A 47 -1.84 -8.29 -4.68
C ASN A 47 -3.34 -8.25 -4.93
N TYR A 48 -3.79 -7.22 -5.63
CA TYR A 48 -5.00 -7.25 -6.44
C TYR A 48 -4.65 -7.61 -7.87
N VAL A 49 -5.43 -8.50 -8.48
CA VAL A 49 -5.23 -8.97 -9.86
C VAL A 49 -6.51 -8.72 -10.64
N LEU A 50 -6.41 -7.89 -11.67
CA LEU A 50 -7.50 -7.56 -12.58
C LEU A 50 -7.28 -8.33 -13.89
N ILE A 51 -8.32 -8.99 -14.40
CA ILE A 51 -8.26 -9.79 -15.62
C ILE A 51 -9.42 -9.39 -16.51
N SER A 52 -9.14 -9.07 -17.77
CA SER A 52 -10.14 -8.90 -18.82
C SER A 52 -9.91 -9.92 -19.93
N GLY A 53 -10.98 -10.49 -20.47
CA GLY A 53 -10.93 -11.37 -21.61
C GLY A 53 -11.97 -11.00 -22.66
N ASN A 54 -11.59 -11.01 -23.94
CA ASN A 54 -12.52 -10.75 -25.05
C ASN A 54 -12.05 -11.45 -26.34
N TYR A 55 -12.96 -11.65 -27.27
CA TYR A 55 -12.62 -12.17 -28.59
C TYR A 55 -11.91 -11.10 -29.44
N VAL A 56 -10.95 -11.55 -30.24
CA VAL A 56 -10.23 -10.76 -31.24
C VAL A 56 -10.07 -11.58 -32.51
N LYS A 57 -10.09 -10.94 -33.67
CA LYS A 57 -9.76 -11.61 -34.93
C LYS A 57 -8.28 -12.01 -34.97
N ASN A 58 -8.00 -13.17 -35.55
CA ASN A 58 -6.64 -13.70 -35.68
C ASN A 58 -5.70 -12.72 -36.40
N GLU A 59 -6.20 -11.97 -37.39
CA GLU A 59 -5.44 -10.94 -38.11
C GLU A 59 -4.92 -9.78 -37.23
N LYS A 60 -5.51 -9.57 -36.04
CA LYS A 60 -5.12 -8.51 -35.10
C LYS A 60 -4.15 -8.98 -34.02
N VAL A 61 -3.95 -10.30 -33.89
CA VAL A 61 -3.20 -10.88 -32.77
C VAL A 61 -1.75 -10.41 -32.76
N ASP A 62 -1.06 -10.48 -33.90
CA ASP A 62 0.37 -10.11 -33.97
C ASP A 62 0.59 -8.64 -33.65
N LYS A 63 -0.23 -7.75 -34.23
CA LYS A 63 -0.18 -6.32 -33.94
C LYS A 63 -0.47 -6.01 -32.47
N LEU A 64 -1.46 -6.68 -31.86
CA LEU A 64 -1.77 -6.47 -30.46
C LEU A 64 -0.65 -6.97 -29.55
N ARG A 65 -0.03 -8.10 -29.89
CA ARG A 65 1.16 -8.63 -29.21
C ARG A 65 2.31 -7.63 -29.23
N GLU A 66 2.68 -7.14 -30.41
CA GLU A 66 3.74 -6.15 -30.60
C GLU A 66 3.50 -4.88 -29.77
N ASN A 67 2.26 -4.39 -29.72
CA ASN A 67 1.91 -3.21 -28.93
C ASN A 67 2.10 -3.43 -27.42
N ILE A 68 1.72 -4.61 -26.90
CA ILE A 68 1.87 -4.93 -25.48
C ILE A 68 3.35 -5.14 -25.15
N GLU A 69 4.10 -5.83 -26.00
CA GLU A 69 5.54 -6.04 -25.83
C GLU A 69 6.33 -4.74 -25.88
N TYR A 70 6.03 -3.87 -26.84
CA TYR A 70 6.59 -2.52 -26.91
C TYR A 70 6.30 -1.75 -25.62
N THR A 71 5.04 -1.70 -25.20
CA THR A 71 4.62 -1.07 -23.93
C THR A 71 5.41 -1.64 -22.75
N ASN A 72 5.54 -2.97 -22.70
CA ASN A 72 6.28 -3.65 -21.65
C ASN A 72 7.79 -3.37 -21.66
N SER A 73 8.37 -3.05 -22.82
CA SER A 73 9.79 -2.69 -22.95
C SER A 73 10.12 -1.26 -22.49
N LEU A 74 9.12 -0.37 -22.36
CA LEU A 74 9.35 1.02 -21.99
C LEU A 74 9.79 1.17 -20.53
N GLU A 75 10.90 1.88 -20.32
CA GLU A 75 11.26 2.43 -19.02
C GLU A 75 10.27 3.52 -18.58
N ASN A 76 10.15 3.74 -17.27
CA ASN A 76 9.14 4.65 -16.72
C ASN A 76 9.26 6.09 -17.23
N SER A 77 10.48 6.60 -17.41
CA SER A 77 10.72 7.95 -17.95
C SER A 77 10.17 8.11 -19.37
N LYS A 78 10.47 7.13 -20.24
CA LYS A 78 10.02 7.08 -21.63
C LYS A 78 8.51 6.85 -21.74
N LEU A 79 7.97 5.96 -20.90
CA LEU A 79 6.52 5.70 -20.79
C LEU A 79 5.74 6.98 -20.48
N VAL A 80 6.20 7.75 -19.48
CA VAL A 80 5.54 9.02 -19.10
C VAL A 80 5.63 10.04 -20.23
N LYS A 81 6.79 10.13 -20.90
CA LYS A 81 6.98 11.02 -22.04
C LYS A 81 6.02 10.69 -23.18
N GLU A 82 5.97 9.44 -23.64
CA GLU A 82 5.09 9.02 -24.74
C GLU A 82 3.61 9.18 -24.39
N TYR A 83 3.22 8.85 -23.15
CA TYR A 83 1.86 9.09 -22.68
C TYR A 83 1.46 10.57 -22.77
N ASN A 84 2.35 11.47 -22.35
CA ASN A 84 2.07 12.90 -22.37
C ASN A 84 2.08 13.48 -23.79
N GLU A 85 2.97 13.01 -24.68
CA GLU A 85 3.00 13.41 -26.09
C GLU A 85 1.68 13.06 -26.80
N ILE A 86 1.13 11.86 -26.55
CA ILE A 86 -0.16 11.45 -27.13
C ILE A 86 -1.33 12.30 -26.60
N LEU A 87 -1.26 12.81 -25.36
CA LEU A 87 -2.29 13.70 -24.81
C LEU A 87 -2.22 15.13 -25.37
N GLN A 88 -1.03 15.57 -25.79
CA GLN A 88 -0.80 16.93 -26.32
C GLN A 88 -1.00 17.03 -27.83
N ASP A 89 -0.99 15.89 -28.53
CA ASP A 89 -1.31 15.81 -29.95
C ASP A 89 -2.83 15.91 -30.16
N PHE A 90 -3.31 17.13 -30.43
CA PHE A 90 -4.74 17.42 -30.66
C PHE A 90 -5.26 16.83 -31.97
N ASP A 91 -4.37 16.35 -32.85
CA ASP A 91 -4.74 15.77 -34.14
C ASP A 91 -4.72 14.24 -34.07
N LEU A 92 -5.82 13.62 -34.49
CA LEU A 92 -6.04 12.19 -34.79
C LEU A 92 -6.59 11.25 -33.69
N GLN A 93 -7.84 10.83 -33.96
CA GLN A 93 -8.52 9.65 -33.41
C GLN A 93 -7.75 8.32 -33.59
N ASN A 94 -6.76 8.25 -34.48
CA ASN A 94 -6.02 7.03 -34.81
C ASN A 94 -4.86 6.70 -33.85
N ARG A 95 -4.27 7.68 -33.15
CA ARG A 95 -3.20 7.44 -32.14
C ARG A 95 -3.72 7.11 -30.74
N LYS A 96 -5.03 7.23 -30.50
CA LYS A 96 -5.67 6.71 -29.27
C LYS A 96 -5.60 5.17 -29.17
N LYS A 97 -5.33 4.46 -30.28
CA LYS A 97 -5.04 3.02 -30.28
C LYS A 97 -3.66 2.77 -29.65
N GLY A 98 -3.65 2.46 -28.36
CA GLY A 98 -2.43 2.17 -27.58
C GLY A 98 -2.33 2.98 -26.29
N LEU A 99 -3.06 4.11 -26.20
CA LEU A 99 -3.10 4.94 -25.00
C LEU A 99 -3.55 4.16 -23.76
N GLY A 100 -4.53 3.27 -23.92
CA GLY A 100 -5.01 2.43 -22.82
C GLY A 100 -3.96 1.47 -22.28
N LEU A 101 -3.11 0.87 -23.14
CA LEU A 101 -2.02 0.00 -22.68
C LEU A 101 -0.95 0.79 -21.92
N LEU A 102 -0.59 1.96 -22.43
CA LEU A 102 0.35 2.87 -21.75
C LEU A 102 -0.20 3.33 -20.40
N ASP A 103 -1.48 3.69 -20.34
CA ASP A 103 -2.13 4.11 -19.09
C ASP A 103 -2.20 2.96 -18.07
N LEU A 104 -2.57 1.76 -18.50
CA LEU A 104 -2.58 0.57 -17.66
C LEU A 104 -1.18 0.30 -17.07
N LYS A 105 -0.12 0.32 -17.90
CA LYS A 105 1.25 0.09 -17.42
C LYS A 105 1.73 1.21 -16.48
N LYS A 106 1.43 2.46 -16.81
CA LYS A 106 1.80 3.64 -16.00
C LYS A 106 1.13 3.59 -14.62
N LYS A 107 -0.17 3.29 -14.58
CA LYS A 107 -0.94 3.20 -13.34
C LYS A 107 -0.54 1.99 -12.52
N SER A 108 -0.40 0.81 -13.14
CA SER A 108 -0.03 -0.42 -12.43
C SER A 108 1.40 -0.37 -11.89
N LYS A 109 2.33 0.26 -12.62
CA LYS A 109 3.78 0.20 -12.44
C LYS A 109 4.34 -1.23 -12.56
N ALA A 110 3.67 -2.07 -13.33
CA ALA A 110 4.02 -3.46 -13.58
C ALA A 110 3.88 -3.79 -15.07
N ASN A 111 4.53 -4.87 -15.51
CA ASN A 111 4.31 -5.39 -16.84
C ASN A 111 2.86 -5.89 -16.99
N LEU A 112 2.32 -5.70 -18.19
CA LEU A 112 1.02 -6.22 -18.58
C LEU A 112 1.20 -7.69 -18.96
N ASN A 113 0.54 -8.58 -18.23
CA ASN A 113 0.53 -10.01 -18.55
C ASN A 113 -0.59 -10.27 -19.54
N TYR A 114 -0.36 -11.12 -20.54
CA TYR A 114 -1.37 -11.38 -21.56
C TYR A 114 -1.26 -12.79 -22.14
N ASN A 115 -2.35 -13.27 -22.73
CA ASN A 115 -2.39 -14.54 -23.44
C ASN A 115 -3.40 -14.49 -24.60
N PHE A 116 -3.15 -15.29 -25.63
CA PHE A 116 -4.07 -15.52 -26.74
C PHE A 116 -4.34 -17.00 -26.88
N HIS A 117 -5.61 -17.40 -26.78
CA HIS A 117 -6.04 -18.76 -27.06
C HIS A 117 -6.76 -18.80 -28.40
N LYS A 118 -6.15 -19.45 -29.40
CA LYS A 118 -6.79 -19.63 -30.71
C LYS A 118 -8.04 -20.49 -30.54
N ILE A 119 -9.19 -19.99 -30.98
CA ILE A 119 -10.48 -20.69 -30.91
C ILE A 119 -10.74 -21.41 -32.24
N ASP A 120 -10.57 -20.71 -33.35
CA ASP A 120 -10.74 -21.24 -34.69
C ASP A 120 -9.85 -20.51 -35.72
N GLU A 121 -10.12 -20.67 -37.01
CA GLU A 121 -9.37 -20.02 -38.10
C GLU A 121 -9.51 -18.49 -38.13
N LYS A 122 -10.57 -17.93 -37.56
CA LYS A 122 -10.90 -16.50 -37.60
C LYS A 122 -10.67 -15.80 -36.26
N LEU A 123 -10.87 -16.48 -35.14
CA LEU A 123 -10.94 -15.88 -33.81
C LEU A 123 -9.96 -16.49 -32.81
N SER A 124 -9.47 -15.61 -31.94
CA SER A 124 -8.73 -15.94 -30.73
C SER A 124 -9.40 -15.26 -29.53
N PHE A 125 -9.29 -15.88 -28.36
CA PHE A 125 -9.66 -15.27 -27.09
C PHE A 125 -8.43 -14.60 -26.49
N PHE A 126 -8.47 -13.28 -26.37
CA PHE A 126 -7.43 -12.45 -25.78
C PHE A 126 -7.70 -12.28 -24.29
N MET A 127 -6.69 -12.50 -23.46
CA MET A 127 -6.70 -12.21 -22.03
C MET A 127 -5.61 -11.21 -21.69
N LEU A 128 -5.97 -10.22 -20.89
CA LEU A 128 -5.07 -9.22 -20.32
C LEU A 128 -5.21 -9.23 -18.80
N GLN A 129 -4.08 -9.32 -18.12
CA GLN A 129 -3.96 -9.35 -16.67
C GLN A 129 -3.07 -8.20 -16.20
N VAL A 130 -3.57 -7.45 -15.22
CA VAL A 130 -2.85 -6.36 -14.56
C VAL A 130 -2.74 -6.69 -13.08
N VAL A 131 -1.51 -6.69 -12.57
CA VAL A 131 -1.22 -6.92 -11.14
C VAL A 131 -0.98 -5.58 -10.46
N VAL A 132 -1.69 -5.34 -9.37
CA VAL A 132 -1.48 -4.21 -8.47
C VAL A 132 -1.02 -4.75 -7.14
N LYS A 133 0.25 -4.51 -6.80
CA LYS A 133 0.77 -4.81 -5.47
C LYS A 133 -0.04 -4.04 -4.43
N LYS A 134 -0.49 -4.73 -3.39
CA LYS A 134 -1.01 -4.07 -2.20
C LYS A 134 0.10 -3.20 -1.65
N SER A 135 -0.29 -2.00 -1.23
CA SER A 135 0.58 -1.17 -0.43
C SER A 135 0.77 -1.91 0.88
N ASN A 136 1.90 -2.59 1.08
CA ASN A 136 2.30 -3.12 2.39
C ASN A 136 2.62 -2.00 3.39
N LYS A 137 2.40 -0.72 3.04
CA LYS A 137 2.46 0.35 4.02
C LYS A 137 1.24 0.21 4.92
N MET A 138 1.48 -0.36 6.09
CA MET A 138 0.65 -0.21 7.28
C MET A 138 0.10 1.22 7.34
N ASN A 139 -1.22 1.34 7.47
CA ASN A 139 -1.86 2.64 7.64
C ASN A 139 -1.41 3.25 8.96
N ALA A 140 -1.25 4.57 8.99
CA ALA A 140 -0.90 5.25 10.22
C ALA A 140 -1.99 5.03 11.30
N LEU A 141 -1.56 4.78 12.53
CA LEU A 141 -2.42 4.83 13.71
C LEU A 141 -2.28 6.20 14.35
N ILE A 142 -3.32 7.01 14.24
CA ILE A 142 -3.37 8.36 14.81
C ILE A 142 -4.56 8.43 15.77
N VAL A 143 -4.26 8.67 17.04
CA VAL A 143 -5.23 8.91 18.11
C VAL A 143 -4.83 10.22 18.79
N ASP A 144 -5.70 11.21 18.77
CA ASP A 144 -5.48 12.46 19.49
C ASP A 144 -5.55 12.22 21.01
N ASP A 145 -4.76 12.95 21.79
CA ASP A 145 -4.81 12.87 23.25
C ASP A 145 -6.13 13.42 23.81
N THR A 146 -6.44 12.96 25.02
CA THR A 146 -7.50 13.54 25.84
C THR A 146 -6.93 13.94 27.19
N LYS A 147 -7.80 14.32 28.14
CA LYS A 147 -7.36 14.55 29.53
C LYS A 147 -6.79 13.30 30.19
N GLU A 148 -7.23 12.12 29.74
CA GLU A 148 -6.95 10.84 30.38
C GLU A 148 -6.20 9.85 29.47
N THR A 149 -6.19 10.06 28.16
CA THR A 149 -5.57 9.13 27.19
C THR A 149 -4.42 9.77 26.43
N PRO A 150 -3.34 9.03 26.15
CA PRO A 150 -2.20 9.58 25.45
C PRO A 150 -2.52 9.80 23.97
N ARG A 151 -1.70 10.62 23.33
CA ARG A 151 -1.66 10.70 21.87
C ARG A 151 -0.91 9.49 21.34
N ILE A 152 -1.41 8.88 20.28
CA ILE A 152 -0.71 7.83 19.51
C ILE A 152 -0.48 8.36 18.11
N HIS A 153 0.77 8.40 17.66
CA HIS A 153 1.12 8.80 16.30
C HIS A 153 2.15 7.84 15.72
N PHE A 154 1.66 6.75 15.14
CA PHE A 154 2.48 5.76 14.46
C PHE A 154 2.24 5.84 12.95
N ASP A 155 3.16 6.46 12.23
CA ASP A 155 3.12 6.66 10.78
C ASP A 155 4.40 6.10 10.12
N PRO A 156 4.34 4.85 9.61
CA PRO A 156 5.45 4.25 8.87
C PRO A 156 5.86 5.01 7.61
N SER A 157 4.95 5.78 7.00
CA SER A 157 5.26 6.51 5.77
C SER A 157 6.15 7.71 6.00
N ASN A 158 5.95 8.40 7.13
CA ASN A 158 6.75 9.55 7.56
C ASN A 158 7.82 9.18 8.60
N ASN A 159 7.89 7.90 8.99
CA ASN A 159 8.80 7.37 10.01
C ASN A 159 8.62 8.05 11.38
N ILE A 160 7.38 8.32 11.75
CA ILE A 160 7.01 8.92 13.03
C ILE A 160 6.42 7.81 13.91
N PHE A 161 6.98 7.60 15.09
CA PHE A 161 6.44 6.67 16.07
C PHE A 161 6.53 7.34 17.44
N GLU A 162 5.41 7.90 17.89
CA GLU A 162 5.35 8.67 19.12
C GLU A 162 4.13 8.28 19.95
N ILE A 163 4.33 8.10 21.25
CA ILE A 163 3.29 8.14 22.26
C ILE A 163 3.58 9.30 23.21
N SER A 164 2.59 10.16 23.44
CA SER A 164 2.80 11.36 24.24
C SER A 164 1.63 11.73 25.15
N SER A 165 1.86 12.71 26.01
CA SER A 165 0.86 13.26 26.94
C SER A 165 0.56 12.30 28.12
N ARG A 166 -0.56 12.48 28.81
CA ARG A 166 -0.90 11.67 30.00
C ARG A 166 -1.55 10.36 29.59
N SER A 167 -1.30 9.28 30.35
CA SER A 167 -1.92 7.97 30.13
C SER A 167 -2.52 7.37 31.39
N LEU A 168 -3.81 7.60 31.58
CA LEU A 168 -4.64 7.09 32.65
C LEU A 168 -6.05 6.74 32.14
N PRO A 169 -6.17 5.92 31.08
CA PRO A 169 -7.47 5.53 30.54
C PRO A 169 -8.31 4.80 31.60
N GLU A 170 -9.63 5.05 31.58
CA GLU A 170 -10.59 4.34 32.43
C GLU A 170 -10.59 2.84 32.12
N ASP A 171 -10.61 2.50 30.83
CA ASP A 171 -10.39 1.14 30.31
C ASP A 171 -9.10 1.09 29.49
N ALA A 172 -8.03 0.59 30.13
CA ALA A 172 -6.74 0.44 29.48
C ALA A 172 -6.74 -0.64 28.39
N ASP A 173 -7.59 -1.66 28.51
CA ASP A 173 -7.65 -2.75 27.53
C ASP A 173 -8.32 -2.25 26.24
N GLU A 174 -9.43 -1.53 26.37
CA GLU A 174 -10.09 -0.91 25.23
C GLU A 174 -9.15 0.02 24.46
N PHE A 175 -8.37 0.84 25.17
CA PHE A 175 -7.44 1.77 24.54
C PHE A 175 -6.22 1.08 23.91
N TYR A 176 -5.53 0.20 24.65
CA TYR A 176 -4.21 -0.27 24.23
C TYR A 176 -4.20 -1.55 23.40
N ILE A 177 -5.22 -2.42 23.49
CA ILE A 177 -5.30 -3.62 22.62
C ILE A 177 -5.13 -3.26 21.13
N PRO A 178 -5.84 -2.27 20.55
CA PRO A 178 -5.64 -1.91 19.15
C PRO A 178 -4.24 -1.32 18.87
N VAL A 179 -3.68 -0.55 19.80
CA VAL A 179 -2.33 0.04 19.69
C VAL A 179 -1.25 -1.05 19.63
N ILE A 180 -1.36 -2.04 20.52
CA ILE A 180 -0.45 -3.18 20.59
C ILE A 180 -0.54 -4.06 19.34
N LYS A 181 -1.77 -4.40 18.90
CA LYS A 181 -1.97 -5.18 17.68
C LYS A 181 -1.37 -4.49 16.45
N TRP A 182 -1.48 -3.17 16.39
CA TRP A 182 -0.84 -2.39 15.34
C TRP A 182 0.68 -2.53 15.40
N LEU A 183 1.28 -2.35 16.58
CA LEU A 183 2.74 -2.43 16.74
C LEU A 183 3.28 -3.85 16.45
N GLU A 184 2.56 -4.90 16.88
CA GLU A 184 2.88 -6.31 16.57
C GLU A 184 2.90 -6.55 15.04
N ASN A 185 1.91 -6.04 14.31
CA ASN A 185 1.86 -6.13 12.84
C ASN A 185 3.03 -5.34 12.19
N TYR A 186 3.34 -4.16 12.72
CA TYR A 186 4.45 -3.34 12.19
C TYR A 186 5.79 -4.06 12.34
N ALA A 187 5.99 -4.78 13.45
CA ALA A 187 7.21 -5.51 13.75
C ALA A 187 7.48 -6.69 12.80
N GLU A 188 6.49 -7.19 12.04
CA GLU A 188 6.71 -8.25 11.05
C GLU A 188 7.57 -7.78 9.88
N LYS A 189 7.40 -6.53 9.44
CA LYS A 189 8.11 -5.91 8.30
C LYS A 189 8.33 -4.41 8.59
N PRO A 190 9.18 -4.06 9.56
CA PRO A 190 9.37 -2.68 9.98
C PRO A 190 10.13 -1.86 8.92
N ASN A 191 10.23 -0.55 9.15
CA ASN A 191 11.09 0.30 8.34
C ASN A 191 12.57 -0.08 8.54
N PRO A 192 13.47 0.26 7.60
CA PRO A 192 14.90 0.00 7.75
C PRO A 192 15.53 0.54 9.03
N LYS A 193 14.96 1.64 9.57
CA LYS A 193 15.27 2.20 10.88
C LYS A 193 14.01 2.73 11.55
N THR A 194 13.74 2.29 12.76
CA THR A 194 12.62 2.75 13.59
C THR A 194 13.15 3.58 14.75
N ASN A 195 12.72 4.84 14.81
CA ASN A 195 12.92 5.71 15.96
C ASN A 195 11.58 5.79 16.70
N PHE A 196 11.52 5.32 17.94
CA PHE A 196 10.29 5.29 18.73
C PHE A 196 10.41 6.22 19.94
N THR A 197 9.47 7.14 20.08
CA THR A 197 9.50 8.18 21.11
C THR A 197 8.43 7.92 22.15
N PHE A 198 8.84 7.81 23.41
CA PHE A 198 7.97 7.89 24.57
C PHE A 198 8.11 9.29 25.17
N LYS A 199 7.04 10.08 25.18
CA LYS A 199 6.99 11.43 25.75
C LYS A 199 5.78 11.61 26.65
N LEU A 200 5.72 10.78 27.69
CA LEU A 200 4.57 10.71 28.59
C LEU A 200 4.77 11.67 29.77
N ASP A 201 3.71 12.40 30.13
CA ASP A 201 3.74 13.32 31.27
C ASP A 201 3.47 12.61 32.61
N TYR A 202 2.74 11.50 32.54
CA TYR A 202 2.33 10.67 33.67
C TYR A 202 1.60 9.44 33.13
N TYR A 203 1.78 8.27 33.74
CA TYR A 203 0.94 7.12 33.43
C TYR A 203 0.59 6.28 34.67
N ASN A 204 -0.61 5.70 34.68
CA ASN A 204 -1.04 4.83 35.77
C ASN A 204 -0.50 3.39 35.62
N THR A 205 -0.69 2.55 36.64
CA THR A 205 -0.26 1.14 36.65
C THR A 205 -0.82 0.33 35.48
N ALA A 206 -2.07 0.59 35.06
CA ALA A 206 -2.68 -0.11 33.95
C ALA A 206 -1.99 0.22 32.60
N SER A 207 -1.60 1.49 32.42
CA SER A 207 -0.83 1.95 31.25
C SER A 207 0.61 1.45 31.29
N ALA A 208 1.25 1.43 32.46
CA ALA A 208 2.61 0.92 32.65
C ALA A 208 2.75 -0.49 32.06
N ARG A 209 1.78 -1.38 32.33
CA ARG A 209 1.73 -2.74 31.76
C ARG A 209 1.78 -2.75 30.23
N TYR A 210 1.08 -1.82 29.57
CA TYR A 210 1.04 -1.74 28.11
C TYR A 210 2.29 -1.08 27.53
N ILE A 211 2.86 -0.09 28.21
CA ILE A 211 4.14 0.52 27.85
C ILE A 211 5.25 -0.54 27.92
N THR A 212 5.32 -1.32 29.00
CA THR A 212 6.24 -2.47 29.10
C THR A 212 6.03 -3.46 27.96
N LYS A 213 4.78 -3.71 27.55
CA LYS A 213 4.50 -4.60 26.39
C LYS A 213 5.03 -3.99 25.08
N MET A 214 4.87 -2.68 24.86
CA MET A 214 5.43 -2.00 23.69
C MET A 214 6.96 -2.08 23.67
N VAL A 215 7.61 -1.77 24.80
CA VAL A 215 9.07 -1.86 24.95
C VAL A 215 9.57 -3.27 24.61
N LYS A 216 8.90 -4.33 25.10
CA LYS A 216 9.25 -5.72 24.75
C LYS A 216 9.10 -6.05 23.26
N ILE A 217 8.08 -5.49 22.59
CA ILE A 217 7.93 -5.68 21.13
C ILE A 217 9.08 -4.99 20.39
N LEU A 218 9.47 -3.78 20.83
CA LEU A 218 10.59 -3.04 20.27
C LEU A 218 11.92 -3.76 20.51
N ASP A 219 12.11 -4.36 21.69
CA ASP A 219 13.26 -5.19 22.04
C ASP A 219 13.43 -6.40 21.12
N GLU A 220 12.36 -7.20 20.96
CA GLU A 220 12.37 -8.33 20.04
C GLU A 220 12.63 -7.90 18.58
N MET A 221 12.09 -6.75 18.17
CA MET A 221 12.33 -6.18 16.85
C MET A 221 13.80 -5.75 16.66
N GLY A 222 14.41 -5.17 17.71
CA GLY A 222 15.80 -4.71 17.76
C GLY A 222 16.84 -5.81 17.53
N LYS A 223 16.49 -7.08 17.79
CA LYS A 223 17.39 -8.23 17.54
C LYS A 223 17.76 -8.41 16.08
N ASN A 224 16.90 -7.97 15.15
CA ASN A 224 17.08 -8.15 13.71
C ASN A 224 16.99 -6.85 12.89
N HIS A 225 16.56 -5.75 13.50
CA HIS A 225 16.31 -4.48 12.81
C HIS A 225 16.91 -3.30 13.60
N ALA A 226 17.20 -2.20 12.91
CA ALA A 226 17.70 -1.00 13.58
C ALA A 226 16.55 -0.29 14.30
N VAL A 227 16.51 -0.41 15.62
CA VAL A 227 15.53 0.23 16.50
C VAL A 227 16.26 1.13 17.49
N LYS A 228 15.76 2.36 17.65
CA LYS A 228 16.20 3.28 18.69
C LYS A 228 14.98 3.83 19.41
N VAL A 229 15.05 3.86 20.74
CA VAL A 229 14.02 4.42 21.59
C VAL A 229 14.51 5.73 22.19
N TYR A 230 13.66 6.74 22.17
CA TYR A 230 13.88 8.00 22.88
C TYR A 230 12.88 8.07 24.03
N TRP A 231 13.39 8.10 25.26
CA TRP A 231 12.59 8.18 26.47
C TRP A 231 12.68 9.59 27.04
N TYR A 232 11.64 10.39 26.83
CA TYR A 232 11.59 11.76 27.33
C TYR A 232 11.04 11.82 28.74
N TYR A 233 11.69 12.60 29.59
CA TYR A 233 11.27 12.89 30.95
C TYR A 233 11.54 14.36 31.28
N ARG A 234 10.83 14.88 32.29
CA ARG A 234 11.06 16.25 32.76
C ARG A 234 12.15 16.24 33.83
N GLU A 235 12.97 17.29 33.91
CA GLU A 235 14.05 17.42 34.91
C GLU A 235 13.60 17.14 36.36
N ILE A 236 12.36 17.50 36.68
CA ILE A 236 11.78 17.35 38.03
C ILE A 236 11.11 16.00 38.28
N ASP A 237 11.07 15.11 37.29
CA ASP A 237 10.33 13.84 37.32
C ASP A 237 11.29 12.65 37.38
N GLU A 238 11.94 12.51 38.54
CA GLU A 238 12.89 11.42 38.85
C GLU A 238 12.24 10.04 38.71
N ASP A 239 10.93 9.91 38.97
CA ASP A 239 10.20 8.66 38.80
C ASP A 239 10.12 8.27 37.31
N MET A 240 9.85 9.22 36.41
CA MET A 240 9.81 8.95 34.97
C MET A 240 11.20 8.63 34.40
N GLU A 241 12.26 9.28 34.91
CA GLU A 241 13.65 8.96 34.59
C GLU A 241 13.97 7.52 34.98
N ALA A 242 13.72 7.15 36.24
CA ALA A 242 14.00 5.82 36.77
C ALA A 242 13.27 4.70 36.00
N MET A 243 12.05 4.95 35.50
CA MET A 243 11.35 3.99 34.66
C MET A 243 12.02 3.81 33.29
N GLY A 244 12.60 4.88 32.73
CA GLY A 244 13.40 4.80 31.50
C GLY A 244 14.68 3.98 31.70
N GLU A 245 15.37 4.21 32.83
CA GLU A 245 16.56 3.44 33.22
C GLU A 245 16.22 1.95 33.45
N GLU A 246 15.09 1.65 34.11
CA GLU A 246 14.63 0.28 34.30
C GLU A 246 14.43 -0.44 32.95
N TYR A 247 13.84 0.23 31.96
CA TYR A 247 13.69 -0.37 30.62
C TYR A 247 15.01 -0.56 29.90
N ASP A 248 15.96 0.36 30.03
CA ASP A 248 17.32 0.23 29.48
C ASP A 248 18.07 -0.95 30.10
N GLU A 249 17.98 -1.13 31.42
CA GLU A 249 18.61 -2.27 32.11
C GLU A 249 17.96 -3.62 31.76
N MET A 250 16.66 -3.62 31.43
CA MET A 250 15.88 -4.84 31.17
C MET A 250 15.90 -5.29 29.70
N THR A 251 16.45 -4.52 28.78
CA THR A 251 16.39 -4.78 27.33
C THR A 251 17.73 -4.58 26.63
N ASP A 252 17.86 -5.09 25.41
CA ASP A 252 19.11 -4.95 24.62
C ASP A 252 19.01 -3.82 23.57
N ILE A 253 17.92 -3.05 23.57
CA ILE A 253 17.69 -1.95 22.62
C ILE A 253 18.38 -0.66 23.04
N ASP A 254 18.78 0.16 22.04
CA ASP A 254 19.33 1.51 22.26
C ASP A 254 18.23 2.45 22.78
N ILE A 255 18.13 2.60 24.10
CA ILE A 255 17.28 3.58 24.78
C ILE A 255 18.12 4.81 25.13
N GLU A 256 17.73 5.96 24.59
CA GLU A 256 18.31 7.26 24.93
C GLU A 256 17.33 8.03 25.81
N LEU A 257 17.71 8.26 27.07
CA LEU A 257 16.98 9.13 27.98
C LEU A 257 17.22 10.60 27.61
N ILE A 258 16.16 11.37 27.46
CA ILE A 258 16.20 12.79 27.05
C ILE A 258 15.39 13.65 28.03
N GLU A 259 16.09 14.51 28.75
CA GLU A 259 15.50 15.55 29.59
C GLU A 259 14.90 16.70 28.73
N PHE A 260 13.75 17.25 29.12
CA PHE A 260 13.12 18.41 28.45
C PHE A 260 12.35 19.36 29.37
#